data_AF-A0A426FGH7-F1
#
_entry.id   AF-A0A426FGH7-F1
#
_cell.length_a   1.000
_cell.length_b   1.000
_cell.length_c   1.000
_cell.angle_alpha   90.00
_cell.angle_beta   90.00
_cell.angle_gamma   90.00
#
_symmetry.space_group_name_H-M   'P 1'
#
loop_
_entity.id
_entity.type
_entity.pdbx_description
1 polymer ?
#
loop_
_entity_poly.entity_id
_entity_poly.type
_entity_poly.pdbx_seq_one_letter_code
_entity_poly.pdbx_strand_id
1 'polypeptide(L)'
;SSSTHESEVKVNGYQRTESTIARKGLLHVKGEEGLLRINANNIAVSGADILNDGQGQTYLSAKNNLNLSTVAIGFAEQMGGGNHYRNESSQTAVVSRVSGNGDVTLSAKNIYSEGAELASEERLALLAENELVLGTATQQHEYEEYHKYKSRNIVSSSTKESYSSQDSLQHKGTVLGAKDIVLSATNMTLSATEAVALNNITAIAKENFVVDGAVNQSHQNEWEKRKQRGLTASAANGIASVGIGRSKSGTNEDTANTRLQLSRFNALGNLTFVAEDGDLTLNAAQLQSGNDMHVQGKNVYLNALTENESRHVSHYARSAGIGVNMVYNPKQVFKDNFGEQANQGSAVGIVGKIFTTAEAAGKTTNQVFTPGGVYGHSQRSRLEKEGTQS
;
A
#
# COMPACT_ATOMS: atom_id res chain seq x y z
N SER A 1 -26.84 -12.41 -12.68
CA SER A 1 -25.40 -12.13 -12.55
C SER A 1 -24.92 -11.31 -13.73
N SER A 2 -23.82 -10.58 -13.54
CA SER A 2 -23.07 -9.95 -14.63
C SER A 2 -22.12 -10.94 -15.28
N SER A 3 -21.68 -10.65 -16.50
CA SER A 3 -20.70 -11.44 -17.25
C SER A 3 -19.50 -10.59 -17.65
N THR A 4 -18.33 -11.20 -17.70
CA THR A 4 -17.08 -10.58 -18.14
C THR A 4 -16.77 -10.90 -19.59
N HIS A 5 -15.93 -10.08 -20.21
CA HIS A 5 -15.30 -10.34 -21.50
C HIS A 5 -13.79 -10.20 -21.32
N GLU A 6 -13.07 -11.21 -21.78
CA GLU A 6 -11.62 -11.21 -21.80
C GLU A 6 -11.12 -10.83 -23.19
N SER A 7 -10.15 -9.93 -23.22
CA SER A 7 -9.40 -9.55 -24.41
C SER A 7 -7.92 -9.79 -24.18
N GLU A 8 -7.22 -10.19 -25.24
CA GLU A 8 -5.77 -10.41 -25.22
C GLU A 8 -5.12 -9.64 -26.37
N VAL A 9 -4.06 -8.92 -26.06
CA VAL A 9 -3.16 -8.32 -27.04
C VAL A 9 -1.79 -8.96 -26.86
N LYS A 10 -1.28 -9.58 -27.92
CA LYS A 10 0.04 -10.21 -27.93
C LYS A 10 0.83 -9.78 -29.16
N VAL A 11 1.78 -8.89 -28.94
CA VAL A 11 2.72 -8.41 -29.96
C VAL A 11 4.15 -8.50 -29.44
N ASN A 12 5.14 -8.26 -30.31
CA ASN A 12 6.53 -8.38 -29.90
C ASN A 12 6.87 -7.37 -28.79
N GLY A 13 7.31 -7.87 -27.63
CA GLY A 13 7.66 -7.05 -26.47
C GLY A 13 6.45 -6.45 -25.72
N TYR A 14 5.23 -6.90 -25.98
CA TYR A 14 4.05 -6.47 -25.24
C TYR A 14 2.97 -7.55 -25.21
N GLN A 15 2.52 -7.91 -24.00
CA GLN A 15 1.41 -8.81 -23.76
C GLN A 15 0.46 -8.16 -22.76
N ARG A 16 -0.83 -8.18 -23.04
CA ARG A 16 -1.86 -7.72 -22.10
C ARG A 16 -3.07 -8.62 -22.18
N THR A 17 -3.51 -9.12 -21.02
CA THR A 17 -4.80 -9.76 -20.85
C THR A 17 -5.66 -8.84 -20.01
N GLU A 18 -6.88 -8.58 -20.45
CA GLU A 18 -7.78 -7.66 -19.78
C GLU A 18 -9.19 -8.26 -19.73
N SER A 19 -9.74 -8.33 -18.52
CA SER A 19 -11.10 -8.75 -18.21
C SER A 19 -11.93 -7.52 -17.83
N THR A 20 -12.97 -7.25 -18.60
CA THR A 20 -13.91 -6.14 -18.36
C THR A 20 -15.34 -6.65 -18.22
N ILE A 21 -16.27 -5.82 -17.76
CA ILE A 21 -17.70 -6.18 -17.78
C ILE A 21 -18.18 -6.21 -19.24
N ALA A 22 -18.62 -7.38 -19.70
CA ALA A 22 -19.28 -7.55 -20.98
C ALA A 22 -20.73 -7.09 -20.91
N ARG A 23 -21.43 -7.50 -19.85
CA ARG A 23 -22.83 -7.18 -19.60
C ARG A 23 -23.09 -7.17 -18.11
N LYS A 24 -23.66 -6.06 -17.62
CA LYS A 24 -24.12 -5.98 -16.24
C LYS A 24 -25.51 -6.60 -16.11
N GLY A 25 -25.70 -7.49 -15.14
CA GLY A 25 -27.03 -7.98 -14.78
C GLY A 25 -27.85 -6.85 -14.19
N LEU A 26 -29.08 -6.68 -14.65
CA LEU A 26 -30.00 -5.65 -14.16
C LEU A 26 -31.41 -6.21 -14.05
N LEU A 27 -32.03 -6.02 -12.90
CA LEU A 27 -33.48 -6.10 -12.72
C LEU A 27 -33.96 -4.70 -12.29
N HIS A 28 -34.83 -4.09 -13.10
CA HIS A 28 -35.30 -2.73 -12.87
C HIS A 28 -36.82 -2.66 -12.90
N VAL A 29 -37.43 -2.22 -11.80
CA VAL A 29 -38.86 -1.91 -11.71
C VAL A 29 -39.05 -0.40 -11.77
N LYS A 30 -40.03 0.03 -12.58
CA LYS A 30 -40.41 1.43 -12.82
C LYS A 30 -41.91 1.60 -12.62
N GLY A 31 -42.32 2.87 -12.45
CA GLY A 31 -43.70 3.25 -12.17
C GLY A 31 -43.86 3.62 -10.71
N GLU A 32 -44.67 4.63 -10.43
CA GLU A 32 -44.80 5.25 -9.09
C GLU A 32 -45.14 4.21 -8.00
N GLU A 33 -46.07 3.29 -8.29
CA GLU A 33 -46.49 2.20 -7.39
C GLU A 33 -45.72 0.89 -7.63
N GLY A 34 -44.51 0.96 -8.19
CA GLY A 34 -43.71 -0.20 -8.54
C GLY A 34 -43.39 -1.09 -7.32
N LEU A 35 -43.85 -2.34 -7.35
CA LEU A 35 -43.55 -3.36 -6.34
C LEU A 35 -42.56 -4.37 -6.92
N LEU A 36 -41.51 -4.68 -6.17
CA LEU A 36 -40.53 -5.70 -6.54
C LEU A 36 -40.49 -6.80 -5.48
N ARG A 37 -40.88 -8.02 -5.86
CA ARG A 37 -40.82 -9.18 -4.96
C ARG A 37 -40.13 -10.37 -5.60
N ILE A 38 -39.07 -10.86 -4.95
CA ILE A 38 -38.34 -12.07 -5.35
C ILE A 38 -38.44 -13.07 -4.20
N ASN A 39 -38.97 -14.27 -4.45
CA ASN A 39 -38.98 -15.37 -3.49
C ASN A 39 -38.31 -16.59 -4.10
N ALA A 40 -37.31 -17.17 -3.43
CA ALA A 40 -36.62 -18.36 -3.91
C ALA A 40 -36.06 -19.20 -2.74
N ASN A 41 -35.57 -20.41 -3.03
CA ASN A 41 -34.83 -21.18 -2.01
C ASN A 41 -33.49 -20.52 -1.70
N ASN A 42 -32.81 -20.00 -2.73
CA ASN A 42 -31.58 -19.23 -2.63
C ASN A 42 -31.66 -18.08 -3.62
N ILE A 43 -31.10 -16.93 -3.27
CA ILE A 43 -30.92 -15.79 -4.17
C ILE A 43 -29.41 -15.52 -4.26
N ALA A 44 -28.88 -15.47 -5.48
CA ALA A 44 -27.48 -15.12 -5.73
C ALA A 44 -27.42 -13.95 -6.72
N VAL A 45 -26.85 -12.84 -6.28
CA VAL A 45 -26.62 -11.64 -7.08
C VAL A 45 -25.10 -11.47 -7.16
N SER A 46 -24.56 -11.45 -8.38
CA SER A 46 -23.11 -11.35 -8.60
C SER A 46 -22.83 -10.17 -9.51
N GLY A 47 -22.26 -9.11 -8.94
CA GLY A 47 -21.92 -7.86 -9.62
C GLY A 47 -23.08 -7.20 -10.37
N ALA A 48 -24.32 -7.44 -9.94
CA ALA A 48 -25.55 -7.07 -10.65
C ALA A 48 -26.40 -6.09 -9.83
N ASP A 49 -27.26 -5.35 -10.54
CA ASP A 49 -28.12 -4.32 -9.95
C ASP A 49 -29.57 -4.81 -9.86
N ILE A 50 -30.19 -4.60 -8.70
CA ILE A 50 -31.62 -4.79 -8.46
C ILE A 50 -32.18 -3.44 -8.01
N LEU A 51 -32.95 -2.80 -8.88
CA LEU A 51 -33.41 -1.42 -8.72
C LEU A 51 -34.93 -1.38 -8.75
N ASN A 52 -35.52 -0.61 -7.84
CA ASN A 52 -36.93 -0.25 -7.88
C ASN A 52 -37.08 1.27 -7.72
N ASP A 53 -37.38 1.94 -8.83
CA ASP A 53 -37.63 3.39 -8.82
C ASP A 53 -39.06 3.73 -8.35
N GLY A 54 -39.91 2.71 -8.16
CA GLY A 54 -41.23 2.87 -7.54
C GLY A 54 -41.14 3.09 -6.03
N GLN A 55 -42.15 3.76 -5.49
CA GLN A 55 -42.31 3.99 -4.06
C GLN A 55 -42.82 2.73 -3.32
N GLY A 56 -43.21 1.69 -4.07
CA GLY A 56 -43.59 0.41 -3.51
C GLY A 56 -42.41 -0.37 -2.91
N GLN A 57 -42.75 -1.32 -2.05
CA GLN A 57 -41.76 -2.17 -1.38
C GLN A 57 -40.91 -2.98 -2.37
N THR A 58 -39.62 -3.09 -2.04
CA THR A 58 -38.67 -4.05 -2.60
C THR A 58 -38.39 -5.15 -1.58
N TYR A 59 -38.79 -6.39 -1.90
CA TYR A 59 -38.68 -7.53 -1.00
C TYR A 59 -37.96 -8.71 -1.65
N LEU A 60 -36.77 -9.04 -1.18
CA LEU A 60 -36.00 -10.22 -1.58
C LEU A 60 -36.04 -11.23 -0.44
N SER A 61 -36.62 -12.40 -0.69
CA SER A 61 -36.78 -13.46 0.30
C SER A 61 -36.18 -14.77 -0.20
N ALA A 62 -35.11 -15.21 0.47
CA ALA A 62 -34.52 -16.52 0.23
C ALA A 62 -34.83 -17.46 1.40
N LYS A 63 -35.26 -18.69 1.15
CA LYS A 63 -35.46 -19.66 2.23
C LYS A 63 -34.17 -19.96 3.00
N ASN A 64 -33.05 -20.09 2.27
CA ASN A 64 -31.76 -20.47 2.83
C ASN A 64 -30.77 -19.31 2.74
N ASN A 65 -30.20 -19.05 1.55
CA ASN A 65 -29.11 -18.09 1.42
C ASN A 65 -29.47 -16.95 0.45
N LEU A 66 -29.15 -15.73 0.85
CA LEU A 66 -29.11 -14.55 0.00
C LEU A 66 -27.65 -14.07 -0.09
N ASN A 67 -27.04 -14.27 -1.26
CA ASN A 67 -25.63 -13.95 -1.50
C ASN A 67 -25.51 -12.76 -2.44
N LEU A 68 -24.83 -11.71 -1.99
CA LEU A 68 -24.48 -10.52 -2.75
C LEU A 68 -22.97 -10.53 -3.01
N SER A 69 -22.57 -11.19 -4.08
CA SER A 69 -21.17 -11.39 -4.43
C SER A 69 -20.69 -10.36 -5.45
N THR A 70 -19.39 -10.41 -5.73
CA THR A 70 -18.77 -9.56 -6.74
C THR A 70 -18.55 -10.28 -8.07
N VAL A 71 -18.14 -9.51 -9.09
CA VAL A 71 -17.54 -10.04 -10.32
C VAL A 71 -16.18 -9.38 -10.49
N ALA A 72 -15.12 -10.18 -10.50
CA ALA A 72 -13.76 -9.69 -10.68
C ALA A 72 -13.51 -9.23 -12.13
N ILE A 73 -12.87 -8.08 -12.26
CA ILE A 73 -12.39 -7.50 -13.52
C ILE A 73 -10.97 -6.96 -13.29
N GLY A 74 -10.22 -6.70 -14.36
CA GLY A 74 -8.84 -6.28 -14.21
C GLY A 74 -8.00 -6.52 -15.44
N PHE A 75 -6.69 -6.33 -15.32
CA PHE A 75 -5.74 -6.64 -16.37
C PHE A 75 -4.44 -7.19 -15.79
N ALA A 76 -3.70 -7.87 -16.65
CA ALA A 76 -2.29 -8.19 -16.45
C ALA A 76 -1.53 -7.80 -17.73
N GLU A 77 -0.46 -7.04 -17.57
CA GLU A 77 0.35 -6.48 -18.64
C GLU A 77 1.82 -6.84 -18.42
N GLN A 78 2.51 -7.18 -19.51
CA GLN A 78 3.94 -7.37 -19.58
C GLN A 78 4.47 -6.59 -20.78
N MET A 79 5.45 -5.73 -20.53
CA MET A 79 6.11 -4.90 -21.54
C MET A 79 7.62 -5.11 -21.49
N GLY A 80 8.25 -5.23 -22.66
CA GLY A 80 9.68 -5.36 -22.81
C GLY A 80 10.21 -6.76 -22.49
N GLY A 81 11.48 -6.81 -22.08
CA GLY A 81 12.19 -8.03 -21.72
C GLY A 81 13.68 -7.79 -21.45
N GLY A 82 14.31 -8.73 -20.74
CA GLY A 82 15.74 -8.70 -20.48
C GLY A 82 16.19 -7.48 -19.66
N ASN A 83 16.85 -6.52 -20.30
CA ASN A 83 17.41 -5.34 -19.62
C ASN A 83 16.39 -4.22 -19.39
N HIS A 84 15.22 -4.27 -20.03
CA HIS A 84 14.18 -3.26 -19.88
C HIS A 84 12.83 -3.96 -19.91
N TYR A 85 12.17 -4.06 -18.77
CA TYR A 85 10.84 -4.64 -18.69
C TYR A 85 9.97 -3.89 -17.68
N ARG A 86 8.66 -4.02 -17.85
CA ARG A 86 7.64 -3.57 -16.92
C ARG A 86 6.50 -4.60 -16.90
N ASN A 87 6.09 -5.03 -15.72
CA ASN A 87 4.94 -5.88 -15.48
C ASN A 87 3.97 -5.14 -14.58
N GLU A 88 2.68 -5.21 -14.88
CA GLU A 88 1.65 -4.56 -14.08
C GLU A 88 0.40 -5.42 -14.08
N SER A 89 -0.20 -5.64 -12.91
CA SER A 89 -1.48 -6.29 -12.77
C SER A 89 -2.39 -5.43 -11.91
N SER A 90 -3.67 -5.40 -12.24
CA SER A 90 -4.68 -4.74 -11.43
C SER A 90 -5.95 -5.56 -11.46
N GLN A 91 -6.50 -5.84 -10.28
CA GLN A 91 -7.75 -6.54 -10.10
C GLN A 91 -8.68 -5.71 -9.23
N THR A 92 -9.94 -5.61 -9.65
CA THR A 92 -10.99 -4.98 -8.87
C THR A 92 -12.27 -5.79 -8.99
N ALA A 93 -13.27 -5.43 -8.19
CA ALA A 93 -14.51 -6.17 -8.08
C ALA A 93 -15.71 -5.26 -8.37
N VAL A 94 -16.57 -5.69 -9.28
CA VAL A 94 -17.90 -5.09 -9.49
C VAL A 94 -18.84 -5.69 -8.45
N VAL A 95 -19.30 -4.84 -7.53
CA VAL A 95 -20.17 -5.22 -6.42
C VAL A 95 -21.63 -5.38 -6.86
N SER A 96 -22.40 -6.11 -6.07
CA SER A 96 -23.86 -6.19 -6.24
C SER A 96 -24.54 -4.98 -5.60
N ARG A 97 -25.63 -4.50 -6.21
CA ARG A 97 -26.41 -3.37 -5.71
C ARG A 97 -27.89 -3.73 -5.57
N VAL A 98 -28.49 -3.32 -4.46
CA VAL A 98 -29.95 -3.34 -4.26
C VAL A 98 -30.41 -1.94 -3.83
N SER A 99 -31.32 -1.34 -4.57
CA SER A 99 -31.78 0.03 -4.33
C SER A 99 -33.30 0.12 -4.53
N GLY A 100 -34.00 0.79 -3.63
CA GLY A 100 -35.43 1.07 -3.78
C GLY A 100 -35.82 2.46 -3.29
N ASN A 101 -36.75 3.12 -3.96
CA ASN A 101 -37.30 4.38 -3.46
C ASN A 101 -38.28 4.14 -2.28
N GLY A 102 -39.00 3.01 -2.27
CA GLY A 102 -39.72 2.55 -1.08
C GLY A 102 -38.83 1.77 -0.10
N ASP A 103 -39.48 1.12 0.86
CA ASP A 103 -38.86 0.17 1.78
C ASP A 103 -38.11 -0.94 1.03
N VAL A 104 -36.88 -1.23 1.43
CA VAL A 104 -36.09 -2.37 0.96
C VAL A 104 -35.93 -3.38 2.09
N THR A 105 -36.31 -4.62 1.86
CA THR A 105 -36.12 -5.70 2.84
C THR A 105 -35.49 -6.92 2.17
N LEU A 106 -34.36 -7.34 2.72
CA LEU A 106 -33.65 -8.58 2.40
C LEU A 106 -33.89 -9.55 3.54
N SER A 107 -34.52 -10.70 3.27
CA SER A 107 -34.82 -11.70 4.29
C SER A 107 -34.33 -13.07 3.87
N ALA A 108 -33.60 -13.75 4.75
CA ALA A 108 -33.16 -15.12 4.52
C ALA A 108 -32.81 -15.86 5.81
N LYS A 109 -32.54 -17.17 5.74
CA LYS A 109 -31.87 -17.85 6.85
C LYS A 109 -30.46 -17.26 7.05
N ASN A 110 -29.70 -17.11 5.97
CA ASN A 110 -28.39 -16.46 5.98
C ASN A 110 -28.29 -15.39 4.88
N ILE A 111 -27.65 -14.27 5.19
CA ILE A 111 -27.37 -13.17 4.26
C ILE A 111 -25.86 -12.93 4.25
N TYR A 112 -25.25 -13.01 3.06
CA TYR A 112 -23.81 -12.81 2.87
C TYR A 112 -23.54 -11.74 1.81
N SER A 113 -22.56 -10.87 2.05
CA SER A 113 -22.07 -9.86 1.11
C SER A 113 -20.54 -9.90 1.00
N GLU A 114 -20.02 -9.79 -0.22
CA GLU A 114 -18.58 -9.59 -0.51
C GLU A 114 -18.33 -8.13 -0.90
N GLY A 115 -18.84 -7.19 -0.11
CA GLY A 115 -19.02 -5.81 -0.53
C GLY A 115 -20.25 -5.67 -1.44
N ALA A 116 -21.18 -4.81 -1.01
CA ALA A 116 -22.41 -4.52 -1.73
C ALA A 116 -22.84 -3.07 -1.47
N GLU A 117 -23.72 -2.55 -2.31
CA GLU A 117 -24.33 -1.24 -2.14
C GLU A 117 -25.83 -1.43 -1.94
N LEU A 118 -26.32 -1.16 -0.72
CA LEU A 118 -27.71 -1.38 -0.32
C LEU A 118 -28.33 -0.06 0.10
N ALA A 119 -29.39 0.33 -0.58
CA ALA A 119 -30.01 1.64 -0.35
C ALA A 119 -31.54 1.58 -0.35
N SER A 120 -32.16 2.41 0.48
CA SER A 120 -33.59 2.71 0.46
C SER A 120 -33.77 4.21 0.66
N GLU A 121 -34.73 4.85 0.00
CA GLU A 121 -35.10 6.23 0.38
C GLU A 121 -36.01 6.26 1.63
N GLU A 122 -36.48 5.10 2.09
CA GLU A 122 -37.26 4.92 3.32
C GLU A 122 -36.51 4.00 4.29
N ARG A 123 -37.01 2.78 4.56
CA ARG A 123 -36.37 1.83 5.47
C ARG A 123 -35.61 0.73 4.72
N LEU A 124 -34.36 0.52 5.10
CA LEU A 124 -33.56 -0.64 4.69
C LEU A 124 -33.52 -1.67 5.83
N ALA A 125 -33.95 -2.91 5.56
CA ALA A 125 -33.88 -4.00 6.53
C ALA A 125 -33.18 -5.25 5.98
N LEU A 126 -32.23 -5.76 6.73
CA LEU A 126 -31.56 -7.04 6.50
C LEU A 126 -31.92 -7.97 7.65
N LEU A 127 -32.75 -8.97 7.36
CA LEU A 127 -33.36 -9.87 8.34
C LEU A 127 -32.87 -11.29 8.08
N ALA A 128 -31.79 -11.68 8.74
CA ALA A 128 -31.29 -13.04 8.73
C ALA A 128 -31.88 -13.83 9.91
N GLU A 129 -32.31 -15.08 9.70
CA GLU A 129 -32.74 -15.93 10.82
C GLU A 129 -31.55 -16.46 11.62
N ASN A 130 -30.43 -16.71 10.95
CA ASN A 130 -29.24 -17.32 11.52
C ASN A 130 -28.03 -16.37 11.39
N GLU A 131 -27.52 -16.14 10.18
CA GLU A 131 -26.25 -15.44 10.00
C GLU A 131 -26.36 -14.23 9.05
N LEU A 132 -25.86 -13.07 9.48
CA LEU A 132 -25.69 -11.89 8.65
C LEU A 132 -24.22 -11.52 8.58
N VAL A 133 -23.60 -11.67 7.41
CA VAL A 133 -22.20 -11.28 7.19
C VAL A 133 -22.12 -10.24 6.09
N LEU A 134 -21.66 -9.04 6.46
CA LEU A 134 -21.35 -7.97 5.54
C LEU A 134 -19.82 -7.86 5.38
N GLY A 135 -19.29 -8.55 4.38
CA GLY A 135 -17.86 -8.60 4.08
C GLY A 135 -17.38 -7.49 3.15
N THR A 136 -16.19 -7.72 2.57
CA THR A 136 -15.48 -6.75 1.73
C THR A 136 -15.18 -7.30 0.34
N ALA A 137 -15.21 -6.41 -0.65
CA ALA A 137 -14.65 -6.63 -1.96
C ALA A 137 -13.16 -6.27 -1.94
N THR A 138 -12.31 -7.07 -2.58
CA THR A 138 -10.87 -6.81 -2.66
C THR A 138 -10.50 -6.08 -3.94
N GLN A 139 -9.51 -5.21 -3.85
CA GLN A 139 -8.82 -4.60 -4.99
C GLN A 139 -7.33 -4.83 -4.80
N GLN A 140 -6.67 -5.32 -5.85
CA GLN A 140 -5.25 -5.63 -5.84
C GLN A 140 -4.56 -4.91 -6.99
N HIS A 141 -3.35 -4.42 -6.75
CA HIS A 141 -2.50 -3.84 -7.78
C HIS A 141 -1.06 -4.28 -7.52
N GLU A 142 -0.41 -4.78 -8.56
CA GLU A 142 0.98 -5.22 -8.54
C GLU A 142 1.71 -4.54 -9.70
N TYR A 143 2.91 -4.06 -9.43
CA TYR A 143 3.75 -3.36 -10.38
C TYR A 143 5.19 -3.78 -10.18
N GLU A 144 5.90 -4.01 -11.28
CA GLU A 144 7.34 -4.24 -11.28
C GLU A 144 7.96 -3.67 -12.55
N GLU A 145 9.04 -2.91 -12.43
CA GLU A 145 9.80 -2.39 -13.54
C GLU A 145 11.30 -2.51 -13.30
N TYR A 146 12.05 -2.85 -14.35
CA TYR A 146 13.49 -2.96 -14.32
C TYR A 146 14.12 -2.34 -15.57
N HIS A 147 15.18 -1.58 -15.38
CA HIS A 147 15.98 -1.04 -16.46
C HIS A 147 17.49 -1.16 -16.23
N LYS A 148 18.22 -1.45 -17.30
CA LYS A 148 19.68 -1.53 -17.29
C LYS A 148 20.29 -0.85 -18.51
N TYR A 149 20.86 0.32 -18.28
CA TYR A 149 21.58 1.09 -19.27
C TYR A 149 23.09 0.84 -19.16
N LYS A 150 23.75 0.64 -20.30
CA LYS A 150 25.20 0.49 -20.38
C LYS A 150 25.75 1.39 -21.48
N SER A 151 26.69 2.26 -21.12
CA SER A 151 27.43 3.09 -22.07
C SER A 151 28.93 2.77 -21.98
N ARG A 152 29.63 2.80 -23.11
CA ARG A 152 31.08 2.54 -23.19
C ARG A 152 31.68 3.43 -24.27
N ASN A 153 32.69 4.20 -23.87
CA ASN A 153 33.52 4.99 -24.76
C ASN A 153 34.96 4.44 -24.72
N ILE A 154 35.88 5.04 -25.49
CA ILE A 154 37.28 4.59 -25.60
C ILE A 154 37.98 4.56 -24.22
N VAL A 155 37.65 5.51 -23.34
CA VAL A 155 38.35 5.71 -22.06
C VAL A 155 37.54 5.31 -20.82
N SER A 156 36.25 4.98 -20.96
CA SER A 156 35.37 4.74 -19.81
C SER A 156 34.16 3.86 -20.14
N SER A 157 33.56 3.28 -19.09
CA SER A 157 32.30 2.53 -19.14
C SER A 157 31.42 2.88 -17.96
N SER A 158 30.12 2.98 -18.18
CA SER A 158 29.12 3.19 -17.15
C SER A 158 27.98 2.17 -17.27
N THR A 159 27.45 1.73 -16.15
CA THR A 159 26.26 0.89 -16.07
C THR A 159 25.34 1.44 -15.00
N LYS A 160 24.08 1.66 -15.36
CA LYS A 160 23.00 2.05 -14.45
C LYS A 160 21.93 0.96 -14.48
N GLU A 161 21.65 0.35 -13.34
CA GLU A 161 20.55 -0.59 -13.13
C GLU A 161 19.54 0.09 -12.20
N SER A 162 18.24 0.05 -12.51
CA SER A 162 17.15 0.55 -11.66
C SER A 162 16.02 -0.46 -11.61
N TYR A 163 15.34 -0.51 -10.47
CA TYR A 163 14.21 -1.39 -10.21
C TYR A 163 13.20 -0.66 -9.34
N SER A 164 11.93 -0.90 -9.61
CA SER A 164 10.80 -0.38 -8.84
C SER A 164 9.74 -1.46 -8.79
N SER A 165 9.20 -1.75 -7.62
CA SER A 165 8.07 -2.65 -7.43
C SER A 165 7.10 -2.04 -6.43
N GLN A 166 5.81 -2.26 -6.66
CA GLN A 166 4.75 -1.82 -5.79
C GLN A 166 3.63 -2.86 -5.78
N ASP A 167 3.24 -3.29 -4.59
CA ASP A 167 2.10 -4.17 -4.37
C ASP A 167 1.11 -3.49 -3.43
N SER A 168 -0.18 -3.61 -3.71
CA SER A 168 -1.21 -3.11 -2.81
C SER A 168 -2.45 -3.99 -2.80
N LEU A 169 -3.03 -4.13 -1.61
CA LEU A 169 -4.29 -4.81 -1.34
C LEU A 169 -5.21 -3.84 -0.60
N GLN A 170 -6.40 -3.61 -1.14
CA GLN A 170 -7.41 -2.76 -0.54
C GLN A 170 -8.73 -3.52 -0.38
N HIS A 171 -9.46 -3.20 0.67
CA HIS A 171 -10.77 -3.76 1.00
C HIS A 171 -11.83 -2.66 0.95
N LYS A 172 -12.92 -2.90 0.20
CA LYS A 172 -14.12 -2.06 0.18
C LYS A 172 -15.27 -2.84 0.82
N GLY A 173 -15.74 -2.40 1.98
CA GLY A 173 -16.85 -3.06 2.67
C GLY A 173 -18.22 -2.80 2.06
N THR A 174 -19.25 -3.31 2.72
CA THR A 174 -20.64 -3.10 2.34
C THR A 174 -21.11 -1.71 2.74
N VAL A 175 -21.80 -1.02 1.85
CA VAL A 175 -22.37 0.32 2.07
C VAL A 175 -23.89 0.21 2.24
N LEU A 176 -24.41 0.82 3.31
CA LEU A 176 -25.83 0.86 3.66
C LEU A 176 -26.30 2.32 3.73
N GLY A 177 -27.39 2.66 3.06
CA GLY A 177 -27.98 4.00 3.10
C GLY A 177 -29.50 3.96 3.22
N ALA A 178 -30.08 4.62 4.22
CA ALA A 178 -31.53 4.74 4.35
C ALA A 178 -31.97 5.91 5.24
N LYS A 179 -33.28 6.13 5.39
CA LYS A 179 -33.77 6.87 6.55
C LYS A 179 -33.59 6.04 7.81
N ASP A 180 -34.07 4.80 7.79
CA ASP A 180 -33.90 3.87 8.91
C ASP A 180 -33.22 2.58 8.43
N ILE A 181 -32.17 2.15 9.14
CA ILE A 181 -31.46 0.89 8.87
C ILE A 181 -31.75 -0.09 9.99
N VAL A 182 -32.23 -1.29 9.64
CA VAL A 182 -32.51 -2.37 10.58
C VAL A 182 -31.72 -3.62 10.17
N LEU A 183 -30.83 -4.07 11.05
CA LEU A 183 -30.08 -5.32 10.90
C LEU A 183 -30.51 -6.29 12.00
N SER A 184 -30.90 -7.50 11.62
CA SER A 184 -31.32 -8.53 12.59
C SER A 184 -30.75 -9.88 12.18
N ALA A 185 -30.13 -10.59 13.12
CA ALA A 185 -29.60 -11.94 12.93
C ALA A 185 -29.53 -12.75 14.23
N THR A 186 -29.24 -14.04 14.17
CA THR A 186 -28.77 -14.77 15.37
C THR A 186 -27.30 -14.42 15.63
N ASN A 187 -26.44 -14.53 14.62
CA ASN A 187 -25.05 -14.08 14.66
C ASN A 187 -24.81 -13.05 13.54
N MET A 188 -24.07 -11.98 13.85
CA MET A 188 -23.83 -10.88 12.93
C MET A 188 -22.34 -10.53 12.87
N THR A 189 -21.81 -10.38 11.65
CA THR A 189 -20.43 -9.94 11.41
C THR A 189 -20.41 -8.84 10.35
N LEU A 190 -19.94 -7.65 10.71
CA LEU A 190 -19.88 -6.48 9.83
C LEU A 190 -18.43 -6.05 9.65
N SER A 191 -17.84 -6.28 8.48
CA SER A 191 -16.42 -5.98 8.20
C SER A 191 -16.29 -4.79 7.25
N ALA A 192 -15.56 -3.75 7.70
CA ALA A 192 -15.40 -2.47 7.00
C ALA A 192 -16.72 -1.88 6.47
N THR A 193 -17.83 -2.15 7.15
CA THR A 193 -19.18 -1.74 6.72
C THR A 193 -19.35 -0.24 6.95
N GLU A 194 -19.90 0.46 5.97
CA GLU A 194 -20.25 1.87 6.07
C GLU A 194 -21.76 2.03 6.02
N ALA A 195 -22.38 2.48 7.11
CA ALA A 195 -23.82 2.66 7.22
C ALA A 195 -24.16 4.11 7.56
N VAL A 196 -25.07 4.71 6.80
CA VAL A 196 -25.55 6.07 7.01
C VAL A 196 -27.07 6.06 7.05
N ALA A 197 -27.64 6.51 8.17
CA ALA A 197 -29.08 6.65 8.35
C ALA A 197 -29.48 8.09 8.68
N LEU A 198 -30.53 8.59 8.03
CA LEU A 198 -31.08 9.92 8.32
C LEU A 198 -31.89 9.97 9.63
N ASN A 199 -32.36 8.81 10.10
CA ASN A 199 -33.00 8.60 11.37
C ASN A 199 -32.16 7.61 12.18
N ASN A 200 -32.56 6.34 12.27
CA ASN A 200 -31.96 5.40 13.21
C ASN A 200 -31.16 4.30 12.51
N ILE A 201 -30.12 3.81 13.19
CA ILE A 201 -29.50 2.52 12.90
C ILE A 201 -29.80 1.60 14.08
N THR A 202 -30.47 0.48 13.81
CA THR A 202 -30.75 -0.56 14.81
C THR A 202 -30.19 -1.88 14.32
N ALA A 203 -29.18 -2.41 15.01
CA ALA A 203 -28.54 -3.68 14.73
C ALA A 203 -28.65 -4.59 15.96
N ILE A 204 -29.40 -5.68 15.81
CA ILE A 204 -29.70 -6.63 16.89
C ILE A 204 -29.27 -8.03 16.47
N ALA A 205 -28.35 -8.62 17.22
CA ALA A 205 -28.02 -10.04 17.15
C ALA A 205 -28.59 -10.75 18.38
N LYS A 206 -29.17 -11.95 18.20
CA LYS A 206 -29.61 -12.76 19.35
C LYS A 206 -28.42 -13.29 20.15
N GLU A 207 -27.38 -13.74 19.46
CA GLU A 207 -26.14 -14.25 20.04
C GLU A 207 -25.03 -13.22 19.82
N ASN A 208 -24.04 -13.51 18.98
CA ASN A 208 -22.84 -12.68 18.87
C ASN A 208 -22.99 -11.60 17.79
N PHE A 209 -22.49 -10.41 18.10
CA PHE A 209 -22.41 -9.30 17.18
C PHE A 209 -20.96 -8.81 17.10
N VAL A 210 -20.33 -9.03 15.96
CA VAL A 210 -18.96 -8.60 15.66
C VAL A 210 -18.97 -7.50 14.61
N VAL A 211 -18.24 -6.43 14.89
CA VAL A 211 -17.91 -5.38 13.94
C VAL A 211 -16.40 -5.35 13.82
N ASP A 212 -15.90 -5.46 12.60
CA ASP A 212 -14.48 -5.48 12.27
C ASP A 212 -14.12 -4.38 11.28
N GLY A 213 -12.86 -3.95 11.31
CA GLY A 213 -12.25 -3.23 10.20
C GLY A 213 -11.70 -4.21 9.14
N ALA A 214 -11.14 -3.66 8.07
CA ALA A 214 -10.30 -4.41 7.14
C ALA A 214 -8.93 -3.73 7.02
N VAL A 215 -7.88 -4.51 6.78
CA VAL A 215 -6.50 -3.98 6.73
C VAL A 215 -6.05 -3.89 5.27
N ASN A 216 -5.93 -2.67 4.78
CA ASN A 216 -5.30 -2.38 3.50
C ASN A 216 -3.78 -2.49 3.66
N GLN A 217 -3.12 -3.04 2.66
CA GLN A 217 -1.66 -3.26 2.68
C GLN A 217 -1.05 -2.60 1.45
N SER A 218 0.16 -2.06 1.60
CA SER A 218 0.97 -1.58 0.50
C SER A 218 2.43 -1.85 0.79
N HIS A 219 3.12 -2.43 -0.19
CA HIS A 219 4.56 -2.65 -0.19
C HIS A 219 5.16 -1.95 -1.40
N GLN A 220 6.33 -1.35 -1.24
CA GLN A 220 7.07 -0.68 -2.30
C GLN A 220 8.55 -0.95 -2.11
N ASN A 221 9.22 -1.32 -3.19
CA ASN A 221 10.66 -1.54 -3.21
C ASN A 221 11.30 -0.84 -4.41
N GLU A 222 12.23 0.05 -4.14
CA GLU A 222 12.97 0.78 -5.17
C GLU A 222 14.47 0.62 -4.95
N TRP A 223 15.20 0.27 -6.00
CA TRP A 223 16.65 0.30 -5.93
C TRP A 223 17.31 0.81 -7.19
N GLU A 224 18.43 1.50 -7.00
CA GLU A 224 19.28 1.98 -8.08
C GLU A 224 20.72 1.57 -7.84
N LYS A 225 21.43 1.24 -8.90
CA LYS A 225 22.83 0.82 -8.84
C LYS A 225 23.60 1.38 -10.02
N ARG A 226 24.65 2.13 -9.72
CA ARG A 226 25.58 2.71 -10.70
C ARG A 226 26.94 2.05 -10.57
N LYS A 227 27.55 1.73 -11.71
CA LYS A 227 28.94 1.29 -11.83
C LYS A 227 29.62 2.20 -12.84
N GLN A 228 30.79 2.71 -12.52
CA GLN A 228 31.65 3.41 -13.47
C GLN A 228 33.05 2.82 -13.43
N ARG A 229 33.72 2.79 -14.58
CA ARG A 229 35.14 2.43 -14.71
C ARG A 229 35.75 3.31 -15.78
N GLY A 230 36.96 3.81 -15.59
CA GLY A 230 37.66 4.59 -16.61
C GLY A 230 38.72 5.50 -16.04
N LEU A 231 39.16 6.45 -16.87
CA LEU A 231 40.04 7.54 -16.43
C LEU A 231 39.36 8.39 -15.37
N THR A 232 40.04 8.60 -14.25
CA THR A 232 39.61 9.48 -13.17
C THR A 232 40.56 10.65 -13.09
N ALA A 233 40.02 11.86 -12.96
CA ALA A 233 40.77 13.05 -12.60
C ALA A 233 40.09 13.72 -11.39
N SER A 234 40.86 14.15 -10.41
CA SER A 234 40.33 14.93 -9.28
C SER A 234 41.31 16.01 -8.84
N ALA A 235 40.81 17.10 -8.29
CA ALA A 235 41.62 18.13 -7.66
C ALA A 235 40.97 18.51 -6.32
N ALA A 236 41.61 18.15 -5.21
CA ALA A 236 41.12 18.42 -3.87
C ALA A 236 42.30 18.66 -2.92
N ASN A 237 42.11 19.52 -1.91
CA ASN A 237 43.07 19.77 -0.84
C ASN A 237 44.49 20.09 -1.35
N GLY A 238 44.61 20.83 -2.46
CA GLY A 238 45.90 21.19 -3.07
C GLY A 238 46.63 20.09 -3.84
N ILE A 239 46.00 18.92 -4.06
CA ILE A 239 46.51 17.78 -4.84
C ILE A 239 45.63 17.59 -6.08
N ALA A 240 46.24 17.53 -7.26
CA ALA A 240 45.63 17.06 -8.49
C ALA A 240 46.01 15.60 -8.73
N SER A 241 45.07 14.77 -9.16
CA SER A 241 45.28 13.35 -9.42
C SER A 241 44.73 12.95 -10.79
N VAL A 242 45.45 12.07 -11.48
CA VAL A 242 44.98 11.42 -12.72
C VAL A 242 45.26 9.92 -12.61
N GLY A 243 44.30 9.08 -12.96
CA GLY A 243 44.44 7.63 -12.82
C GLY A 243 43.36 6.83 -13.52
N ILE A 244 43.34 5.53 -13.23
CA ILE A 244 42.27 4.62 -13.64
C ILE A 244 41.54 4.15 -12.37
N GLY A 245 40.22 4.31 -12.37
CA GLY A 245 39.39 3.99 -11.23
C GLY A 245 38.14 3.21 -11.59
N ARG A 246 37.56 2.57 -10.59
CA ARG A 246 36.23 1.97 -10.60
C ARG A 246 35.42 2.49 -9.43
N SER A 247 34.16 2.83 -9.67
CA SER A 247 33.19 3.19 -8.63
C SER A 247 31.95 2.33 -8.76
N LYS A 248 31.32 2.05 -7.63
CA LYS A 248 30.02 1.39 -7.52
C LYS A 248 29.24 2.11 -6.43
N SER A 249 28.06 2.61 -6.75
CA SER A 249 27.12 3.15 -5.78
C SER A 249 25.76 2.52 -5.97
N GLY A 250 24.94 2.59 -4.93
CA GLY A 250 23.54 2.22 -5.04
C GLY A 250 22.72 2.68 -3.85
N THR A 251 21.42 2.64 -4.06
CA THR A 251 20.37 3.00 -3.11
C THR A 251 19.34 1.88 -3.12
N ASN A 252 18.76 1.57 -1.98
CA ASN A 252 17.63 0.65 -1.86
C ASN A 252 16.67 1.22 -0.82
N GLU A 253 15.40 1.29 -1.16
CA GLU A 253 14.33 1.78 -0.31
C GLU A 253 13.21 0.74 -0.32
N ASP A 254 12.89 0.22 0.85
CA ASP A 254 11.81 -0.75 1.07
C ASP A 254 10.83 -0.13 2.05
N THR A 255 9.57 -0.03 1.65
CA THR A 255 8.50 0.59 2.44
C THR A 255 7.33 -0.36 2.52
N ALA A 256 6.84 -0.63 3.73
CA ALA A 256 5.64 -1.42 3.96
C ALA A 256 4.67 -0.65 4.87
N ASN A 257 3.42 -0.54 4.44
CA ASN A 257 2.38 0.23 5.10
C ASN A 257 1.11 -0.60 5.24
N THR A 258 0.48 -0.54 6.40
CA THR A 258 -0.87 -1.08 6.63
C THR A 258 -1.81 0.04 7.06
N ARG A 259 -2.92 0.21 6.35
CA ARG A 259 -3.96 1.20 6.69
C ARG A 259 -5.24 0.49 7.05
N LEU A 260 -5.95 1.01 8.05
CA LEU A 260 -7.14 0.41 8.59
C LEU A 260 -8.39 1.04 7.95
N GLN A 261 -9.16 0.23 7.24
CA GLN A 261 -10.50 0.57 6.83
C GLN A 261 -11.47 0.24 7.97
N LEU A 262 -11.87 1.27 8.72
CA LEU A 262 -12.83 1.14 9.82
C LEU A 262 -14.23 0.75 9.33
N SER A 263 -14.99 0.06 10.17
CA SER A 263 -16.45 0.04 10.03
C SER A 263 -17.03 1.33 10.59
N ARG A 264 -17.88 2.03 9.84
CA ARG A 264 -18.45 3.33 10.21
C ARG A 264 -19.96 3.28 10.22
N PHE A 265 -20.56 3.71 11.32
CA PHE A 265 -22.01 3.79 11.47
C PHE A 265 -22.40 5.19 11.92
N ASN A 266 -23.16 5.89 11.08
CA ASN A 266 -23.59 7.25 11.32
C ASN A 266 -25.11 7.35 11.25
N ALA A 267 -25.75 7.48 12.41
CA ALA A 267 -27.18 7.74 12.53
C ALA A 267 -27.40 9.19 12.94
N LEU A 268 -28.21 9.97 12.20
CA LEU A 268 -28.57 11.32 12.66
C LEU A 268 -29.56 11.31 13.84
N GLY A 269 -30.28 10.21 14.02
CA GLY A 269 -31.07 9.88 15.20
C GLY A 269 -30.31 8.92 16.11
N ASN A 270 -30.99 7.87 16.57
CA ASN A 270 -30.44 6.92 17.55
C ASN A 270 -29.60 5.83 16.87
N LEU A 271 -28.54 5.39 17.56
CA LEU A 271 -27.73 4.23 17.16
C LEU A 271 -27.86 3.13 18.22
N THR A 272 -28.37 1.97 17.84
CA THR A 272 -28.64 0.85 18.75
C THR A 272 -27.93 -0.41 18.27
N PHE A 273 -26.97 -0.90 19.05
CA PHE A 273 -26.20 -2.11 18.79
C PHE A 273 -26.39 -3.06 19.97
N VAL A 274 -27.05 -4.20 19.74
CA VAL A 274 -27.40 -5.14 20.81
C VAL A 274 -27.02 -6.56 20.41
N ALA A 275 -26.27 -7.23 21.28
CA ALA A 275 -26.19 -8.68 21.37
C ALA A 275 -27.07 -9.12 22.56
N GLU A 276 -28.18 -9.81 22.32
CA GLU A 276 -29.17 -10.10 23.37
C GLU A 276 -28.62 -11.09 24.42
N ASP A 277 -28.17 -12.26 23.96
CA ASP A 277 -27.68 -13.37 24.79
C ASP A 277 -26.17 -13.64 24.63
N GLY A 278 -25.51 -12.99 23.66
CA GLY A 278 -24.09 -13.17 23.35
C GLY A 278 -23.24 -11.92 23.56
N ASP A 279 -22.03 -11.93 23.00
CA ASP A 279 -21.07 -10.84 23.15
C ASP A 279 -21.15 -9.85 22.00
N LEU A 280 -20.94 -8.57 22.30
CA LEU A 280 -20.78 -7.49 21.33
C LEU A 280 -19.31 -7.11 21.24
N THR A 281 -18.70 -7.33 20.08
CA THR A 281 -17.30 -7.00 19.80
C THR A 281 -17.20 -5.93 18.74
N LEU A 282 -16.59 -4.81 19.09
CA LEU A 282 -16.37 -3.67 18.20
C LEU A 282 -14.86 -3.49 18.01
N ASN A 283 -14.33 -4.12 16.97
CA ASN A 283 -12.96 -3.95 16.51
C ASN A 283 -12.93 -2.86 15.44
N ALA A 284 -12.16 -1.80 15.66
CA ALA A 284 -11.99 -0.75 14.64
C ALA A 284 -13.32 -0.18 14.11
N ALA A 285 -14.28 -0.01 15.02
CA ALA A 285 -15.58 0.57 14.72
C ALA A 285 -15.60 2.06 15.09
N GLN A 286 -16.16 2.87 14.20
CA GLN A 286 -16.52 4.26 14.47
C GLN A 286 -18.05 4.35 14.52
N LEU A 287 -18.58 4.65 15.70
CA LEU A 287 -20.01 4.83 15.92
C LEU A 287 -20.31 6.31 16.15
N GLN A 288 -21.29 6.84 15.43
CA GLN A 288 -21.78 8.20 15.56
C GLN A 288 -23.31 8.18 15.60
N SER A 289 -23.86 8.86 16.61
CA SER A 289 -25.29 9.10 16.77
C SER A 289 -25.51 10.59 16.93
N GLY A 290 -26.56 11.13 16.30
CA GLY A 290 -27.01 12.50 16.53
C GLY A 290 -27.83 12.67 17.81
N ASN A 291 -28.41 11.58 18.31
CA ASN A 291 -29.16 11.51 19.56
C ASN A 291 -28.52 10.49 20.52
N ASP A 292 -29.25 9.41 20.86
CA ASP A 292 -28.79 8.43 21.84
C ASP A 292 -28.06 7.26 21.18
N MET A 293 -26.98 6.83 21.83
CA MET A 293 -26.25 5.60 21.49
C MET A 293 -26.50 4.52 22.55
N HIS A 294 -27.08 3.39 22.14
CA HIS A 294 -27.30 2.21 22.99
C HIS A 294 -26.43 1.05 22.51
N VAL A 295 -25.52 0.59 23.36
CA VAL A 295 -24.57 -0.50 23.08
C VAL A 295 -24.71 -1.53 24.20
N GLN A 296 -25.16 -2.74 23.87
CA GLN A 296 -25.44 -3.79 24.86
C GLN A 296 -24.96 -5.15 24.36
N GLY A 297 -24.43 -5.94 25.29
CA GLY A 297 -24.05 -7.34 25.10
C GLY A 297 -23.91 -7.99 26.47
N LYS A 298 -23.85 -9.33 26.52
CA LYS A 298 -23.43 -10.03 27.73
C LYS A 298 -22.05 -9.56 28.19
N ASN A 299 -21.13 -9.44 27.24
CA ASN A 299 -19.91 -8.66 27.35
C ASN A 299 -19.83 -7.68 26.15
N VAL A 300 -19.18 -6.54 26.37
CA VAL A 300 -18.91 -5.54 25.32
C VAL A 300 -17.40 -5.34 25.22
N TYR A 301 -16.82 -5.68 24.07
CA TYR A 301 -15.39 -5.52 23.78
C TYR A 301 -15.19 -4.36 22.80
N LEU A 302 -14.38 -3.38 23.18
CA LEU A 302 -14.03 -2.23 22.34
C LEU A 302 -12.53 -2.26 22.06
N ASN A 303 -12.15 -2.67 20.86
CA ASN A 303 -10.74 -2.89 20.51
C ASN A 303 -10.29 -1.89 19.44
N ALA A 304 -9.18 -1.20 19.72
CA ALA A 304 -8.46 -0.42 18.73
C ALA A 304 -7.58 -1.37 17.89
N LEU A 305 -7.52 -1.11 16.58
CA LEU A 305 -6.52 -1.73 15.69
C LEU A 305 -5.46 -0.70 15.34
N THR A 306 -4.21 -1.15 15.23
CA THR A 306 -3.04 -0.30 14.94
C THR A 306 -2.68 -0.36 13.46
N GLU A 307 -2.29 0.78 12.91
CA GLU A 307 -1.70 0.88 11.57
C GLU A 307 -0.19 0.81 11.70
N ASN A 308 0.51 0.20 10.76
CA ASN A 308 1.96 0.10 10.82
C ASN A 308 2.56 0.70 9.55
N GLU A 309 3.61 1.49 9.72
CA GLU A 309 4.45 1.99 8.64
C GLU A 309 5.90 1.61 8.95
N SER A 310 6.58 1.01 7.99
CA SER A 310 7.99 0.69 8.07
C SER A 310 8.70 1.17 6.82
N ARG A 311 9.87 1.75 7.01
CA ARG A 311 10.69 2.28 5.93
C ARG A 311 12.16 1.98 6.20
N HIS A 312 12.79 1.25 5.29
CA HIS A 312 14.21 0.95 5.32
C HIS A 312 14.90 1.57 4.10
N VAL A 313 15.87 2.45 4.35
CA VAL A 313 16.67 3.09 3.30
C VAL A 313 18.14 2.76 3.51
N SER A 314 18.76 2.17 2.48
CA SER A 314 20.21 1.92 2.47
C SER A 314 20.88 2.62 1.29
N HIS A 315 22.03 3.21 1.56
CA HIS A 315 22.92 3.77 0.56
C HIS A 315 24.30 3.15 0.71
N TYR A 316 24.95 2.85 -0.40
CA TYR A 316 26.36 2.46 -0.38
C TYR A 316 27.13 3.12 -1.52
N ALA A 317 28.40 3.40 -1.27
CA ALA A 317 29.35 3.80 -2.30
C ALA A 317 30.70 3.12 -2.06
N ARG A 318 31.33 2.65 -3.12
CA ARG A 318 32.66 2.04 -3.10
C ARG A 318 33.44 2.55 -4.29
N SER A 319 34.67 3.01 -4.07
CA SER A 319 35.58 3.41 -5.13
C SER A 319 36.94 2.77 -4.90
N ALA A 320 37.62 2.43 -5.99
CA ALA A 320 39.01 2.00 -5.95
C ALA A 320 39.72 2.42 -7.23
N GLY A 321 40.97 2.85 -7.13
CA GLY A 321 41.73 3.32 -8.28
C GLY A 321 43.22 3.43 -7.99
N ILE A 322 43.99 3.52 -9.06
CA ILE A 322 45.44 3.74 -9.04
C ILE A 322 45.74 4.89 -10.00
N GLY A 323 46.63 5.79 -9.60
CA GLY A 323 47.01 6.93 -10.42
C GLY A 323 48.31 7.59 -9.99
N VAL A 324 48.57 8.75 -10.58
CA VAL A 324 49.66 9.65 -10.22
C VAL A 324 49.10 10.96 -9.67
N ASN A 325 49.73 11.47 -8.62
CA ASN A 325 49.36 12.73 -7.97
C ASN A 325 50.39 13.83 -8.26
N MET A 326 49.92 15.06 -8.35
CA MET A 326 50.72 16.28 -8.42
C MET A 326 50.23 17.29 -7.39
N VAL A 327 51.11 17.73 -6.49
CA VAL A 327 50.82 18.80 -5.53
C VAL A 327 50.91 20.14 -6.25
N TYR A 328 49.83 20.92 -6.26
CA TYR A 328 49.79 22.27 -6.85
C TYR A 328 49.64 23.38 -5.81
N ASN A 329 49.12 23.08 -4.62
CA ASN A 329 49.05 24.01 -3.49
C ASN A 329 49.60 23.38 -2.20
N PRO A 330 50.94 23.36 -2.03
CA PRO A 330 51.58 22.68 -0.90
C PRO A 330 51.25 23.30 0.46
N LYS A 331 50.95 24.62 0.52
CA LYS A 331 50.53 25.28 1.78
C LYS A 331 49.19 24.74 2.28
N GLN A 332 48.27 24.48 1.36
CA GLN A 332 46.97 23.89 1.69
C GLN A 332 47.12 22.43 2.10
N VAL A 333 47.88 21.61 1.35
CA VAL A 333 48.20 20.22 1.75
C VAL A 333 48.81 20.15 3.15
N PHE A 334 49.72 21.07 3.47
CA PHE A 334 50.34 21.15 4.79
C PHE A 334 49.33 21.55 5.86
N LYS A 335 48.48 22.55 5.61
CA LYS A 335 47.42 22.95 6.54
C LYS A 335 46.40 21.84 6.77
N ASP A 336 46.03 21.09 5.73
CA ASP A 336 45.03 20.03 5.82
C ASP A 336 45.60 18.79 6.54
N ASN A 337 46.87 18.43 6.31
CA ASN A 337 47.51 17.27 6.96
C ASN A 337 48.04 17.54 8.37
N PHE A 338 48.50 18.76 8.67
CA PHE A 338 49.13 19.12 9.96
C PHE A 338 48.33 20.13 10.78
N GLY A 339 47.39 20.86 10.18
CA GLY A 339 46.50 21.79 10.89
C GLY A 339 45.35 21.10 11.62
N GLU A 340 44.94 19.89 11.20
CA GLU A 340 43.97 19.08 11.96
C GLU A 340 44.52 18.60 13.31
N GLN A 341 45.85 18.47 13.46
CA GLN A 341 46.47 18.10 14.75
C GLN A 341 46.49 19.24 15.78
N ALA A 342 46.18 20.48 15.41
CA ALA A 342 46.18 21.61 16.35
C ALA A 342 44.87 21.75 17.17
N ASN A 343 43.79 21.04 16.80
CA ASN A 343 42.49 21.11 17.49
C ASN A 343 42.20 19.90 18.40
N GLN A 344 43.13 18.94 18.53
CA GLN A 344 43.13 17.95 19.61
C GLN A 344 44.15 18.34 20.68
N GLY A 345 43.81 19.39 21.45
CA GLY A 345 44.34 19.68 22.80
C GLY A 345 45.85 19.87 23.00
N SER A 346 46.28 21.13 23.09
CA SER A 346 47.47 21.67 23.80
C SER A 346 48.87 21.08 23.44
N ALA A 347 49.92 21.84 23.12
CA ALA A 347 50.28 23.19 23.50
C ALA A 347 51.29 23.80 22.50
N VAL A 348 51.34 25.13 22.48
CA VAL A 348 52.26 25.98 21.70
C VAL A 348 53.72 25.75 22.11
N GLY A 349 54.63 25.69 21.14
CA GLY A 349 56.07 25.75 21.37
C GLY A 349 56.85 26.05 20.09
N ILE A 350 57.39 27.25 20.00
CA ILE A 350 58.24 27.78 18.93
C ILE A 350 59.46 26.87 18.74
N VAL A 351 59.90 26.73 17.48
CA VAL A 351 61.17 26.13 16.99
C VAL A 351 61.04 24.71 16.42
N GLY A 352 61.00 24.65 15.09
CA GLY A 352 61.46 23.48 14.34
C GLY A 352 62.93 23.18 14.63
N LYS A 353 63.30 21.91 14.47
CA LYS A 353 64.51 21.17 14.91
C LYS A 353 64.02 20.18 15.97
N ILE A 354 63.85 18.90 15.70
CA ILE A 354 64.88 17.98 15.23
C ILE A 354 64.20 16.89 14.39
N PHE A 355 64.33 17.00 13.07
CA PHE A 355 64.41 15.86 12.17
C PHE A 355 65.70 15.12 12.53
N THR A 356 65.63 14.10 13.39
CA THR A 356 66.60 13.00 13.50
C THR A 356 66.25 12.16 14.73
N THR A 357 65.46 11.11 14.52
CA THR A 357 65.83 9.77 14.96
C THR A 357 65.29 8.78 13.93
N ALA A 358 66.20 8.05 13.32
CA ALA A 358 65.94 7.02 12.32
C ALA A 358 65.20 5.84 12.96
N GLU A 359 64.01 5.50 12.44
CA GLU A 359 63.47 4.12 12.24
C GLU A 359 61.99 4.08 11.80
N ALA A 360 61.47 5.09 11.10
CA ALA A 360 60.13 5.03 10.49
C ALA A 360 60.07 5.58 9.06
N ALA A 361 61.21 5.66 8.37
CA ALA A 361 61.34 6.28 7.05
C ALA A 361 61.06 5.34 5.85
N GLY A 362 60.35 4.22 6.07
CA GLY A 362 60.18 3.19 5.03
C GLY A 362 58.90 3.27 4.18
N LYS A 363 57.79 3.85 4.67
CA LYS A 363 56.48 3.66 4.00
C LYS A 363 55.54 4.87 3.87
N THR A 364 55.88 6.05 4.36
CA THR A 364 54.93 7.20 4.37
C THR A 364 55.49 8.54 3.89
N THR A 365 56.80 8.67 3.64
CA THR A 365 57.43 9.97 3.29
C THR A 365 57.56 10.23 1.78
N ASN A 366 57.32 9.26 0.90
CA ASN A 366 57.44 9.45 -0.55
C ASN A 366 56.30 10.27 -1.20
N GLN A 367 55.25 10.60 -0.44
CA GLN A 367 54.08 11.33 -0.97
C GLN A 367 54.16 12.85 -0.83
N VAL A 368 55.05 13.40 0.01
CA VAL A 368 55.02 14.84 0.33
C VAL A 368 56.00 15.68 -0.52
N PHE A 369 56.99 15.06 -1.20
CA PHE A 369 58.00 15.82 -1.96
C PHE A 369 58.34 15.29 -3.37
N THR A 370 57.63 14.30 -3.90
CA THR A 370 57.88 13.77 -5.26
C THR A 370 56.77 14.20 -6.23
N PRO A 371 57.05 15.06 -7.22
CA PRO A 371 56.13 15.27 -8.34
C PRO A 371 55.90 13.93 -9.05
N GLY A 372 54.65 13.48 -9.20
CA GLY A 372 54.32 12.23 -9.90
C GLY A 372 54.31 10.95 -9.04
N GLY A 373 54.15 11.07 -7.72
CA GLY A 373 54.02 9.90 -6.84
C GLY A 373 52.82 9.01 -7.22
N VAL A 374 53.04 7.69 -7.30
CA VAL A 374 51.97 6.70 -7.52
C VAL A 374 51.14 6.57 -6.25
N TYR A 375 49.82 6.57 -6.40
CA TYR A 375 48.89 6.34 -5.30
C TYR A 375 47.90 5.23 -5.65
N GLY A 376 47.45 4.51 -4.62
CA GLY A 376 46.30 3.62 -4.68
C GLY A 376 45.30 4.06 -3.62
N HIS A 377 44.01 4.05 -3.96
CA HIS A 377 42.96 4.32 -2.99
C HIS A 377 41.87 3.25 -3.06
N SER A 378 41.27 2.99 -1.90
CA SER A 378 40.06 2.18 -1.75
C SER A 378 39.19 2.83 -0.69
N GLN A 379 38.00 3.30 -1.08
CA GLN A 379 37.04 3.91 -0.17
C GLN A 379 35.73 3.12 -0.20
N ARG A 380 35.09 3.00 0.97
CA ARG A 380 33.77 2.39 1.13
C ARG A 380 32.97 3.23 2.13
N SER A 381 31.74 3.55 1.78
CA SER A 381 30.74 4.10 2.70
C SER A 381 29.44 3.30 2.59
N ARG A 382 28.74 3.20 3.72
CA ARG A 382 27.40 2.62 3.84
C ARG A 382 26.62 3.49 4.82
N LEU A 383 25.40 3.84 4.48
CA LEU A 383 24.45 4.53 5.35
C LEU A 383 23.16 3.71 5.35
N GLU A 384 22.61 3.49 6.54
CA GLU A 384 21.35 2.77 6.74
C GLU A 384 20.47 3.62 7.63
N LYS A 385 19.18 3.70 7.29
CA LYS A 385 18.16 4.37 8.06
C LYS A 385 16.95 3.46 8.14
N GLU A 386 16.46 3.27 9.35
CA GLU A 386 15.25 2.51 9.64
C GLU A 386 14.28 3.41 10.38
N GLY A 387 13.02 3.37 9.98
CA GLY A 387 11.92 4.04 10.66
C GLY A 387 10.73 3.11 10.75
N THR A 388 10.10 3.06 11.91
CA THR A 388 8.87 2.32 12.18
C THR A 388 7.90 3.23 12.93
N GLN A 389 6.64 3.26 12.50
CA GLN A 389 5.52 3.90 13.19
C GLN A 389 4.40 2.87 13.35
N SER A 390 3.72 2.89 14.51
CA SER A 390 2.64 1.97 14.89
C SER A 390 1.48 2.72 15.53
#